data_AF-A0A0G1PZZ3-F1
#
_entry.id   AF-A0A0G1PZZ3-F1
#
_cell.length_a   1.000
_cell.length_b   1.000
_cell.length_c   1.000
_cell.angle_alpha   90.00
_cell.angle_beta   90.00
_cell.angle_gamma   90.00
#
_symmetry.space_group_name_H-M   'P 1'
#
loop_
_entity.id
_entity.type
_entity.pdbx_description
1 polymer ?
#
loop_
_entity_poly.entity_id
_entity_poly.type
_entity_poly.pdbx_seq_one_letter_code
_entity_poly.pdbx_strand_id
1 'polypeptide(L)'
;MIILAIETSCDETAISVLKTSAGRRRPEFKILSNIVSSQVKVHAPFWGVVPNLAKREHQKNLPLVLIKALKEGRFPISNFQFPISKHSELKVQQIEKILEREPELLEQFKKSILSLKPPKIDIIAVTHGPGLEPALWVGVNFAKALGFLWKKPIIGINHLEGHALANWLAPVGKK
;
A
#
# COMPACT_ATOMS: atom_id res chain seq x y z
N MET A 1 16.12 -2.94 -8.08
CA MET A 1 15.18 -3.16 -6.97
C MET A 1 13.80 -2.69 -7.37
N ILE A 2 12.75 -3.40 -6.96
CA ILE A 2 11.33 -3.03 -7.15
C ILE A 2 10.72 -2.73 -5.78
N ILE A 3 10.16 -1.54 -5.64
CA ILE A 3 9.60 -0.98 -4.41
C ILE A 3 8.08 -0.87 -4.58
N LEU A 4 7.31 -1.38 -3.62
CA LEU A 4 5.88 -1.10 -3.48
C LEU A 4 5.72 -0.01 -2.41
N ALA A 5 5.29 1.19 -2.77
CA ALA A 5 5.10 2.30 -1.84
C ALA A 5 3.62 2.50 -1.51
N ILE A 6 3.30 2.75 -0.24
CA ILE A 6 1.95 2.95 0.30
C ILE A 6 1.89 4.30 1.03
N GLU A 7 0.90 5.12 0.70
CA GLU A 7 0.67 6.44 1.28
C GLU A 7 -0.79 6.56 1.73
N THR A 8 -0.98 6.86 3.02
CA THR A 8 -2.29 6.99 3.71
C THR A 8 -2.23 8.02 4.85
N SER A 9 -1.45 9.09 4.70
CA SER A 9 -1.24 10.09 5.75
C SER A 9 -2.46 10.97 6.02
N CYS A 10 -3.31 11.24 5.02
CA CYS A 10 -4.44 12.17 5.15
C CYS A 10 -5.72 11.62 4.52
N ASP A 11 -6.13 12.12 3.36
CA ASP A 11 -7.40 11.80 2.67
C ASP A 11 -7.19 11.10 1.31
N GLU A 12 -5.97 10.65 1.05
CA GLU A 12 -5.59 9.97 -0.20
C GLU A 12 -5.07 8.58 0.09
N THR A 13 -5.63 7.57 -0.59
CA THR A 13 -5.09 6.21 -0.56
C THR A 13 -4.29 6.01 -1.83
N ALA A 14 -2.97 5.97 -1.71
CA ALA A 14 -2.10 5.85 -2.87
C ALA A 14 -1.16 4.64 -2.75
N ILE A 15 -0.99 3.94 -3.88
CA ILE A 15 0.01 2.89 -4.03
C ILE A 15 0.72 3.09 -5.35
N SER A 16 2.05 3.09 -5.28
CA SER A 16 2.91 3.14 -6.47
C SER A 16 3.89 1.97 -6.47
N VAL A 17 4.28 1.53 -7.67
CA VAL A 17 5.35 0.56 -7.84
C VAL A 17 6.47 1.23 -8.62
N LEU A 18 7.67 1.23 -8.05
CA LEU A 18 8.85 1.84 -8.64
C LEU A 18 9.94 0.80 -8.89
N LYS A 19 10.62 0.91 -10.02
CA LYS A 19 11.86 0.18 -10.31
C LYS A 19 13.02 1.15 -10.21
N THR A 20 14.02 0.77 -9.44
CA THR A 20 15.28 1.51 -9.34
C THR A 20 16.48 0.65 -9.74
N SER A 21 17.45 1.27 -10.41
CA SER A 21 18.76 0.70 -10.74
C SER A 21 19.85 1.44 -9.96
N ALA A 22 20.80 0.69 -9.41
CA ALA A 22 21.94 1.25 -8.68
C ALA A 22 23.01 1.71 -9.69
N GLY A 23 22.83 2.90 -10.27
CA GLY A 23 23.91 3.60 -10.95
C GLY A 23 24.85 4.22 -9.91
N ARG A 24 26.16 3.95 -9.98
CA ARG A 24 27.19 4.44 -9.02
C ARG A 24 27.26 5.97 -8.84
N ARG A 25 26.58 6.76 -9.68
CA ARG A 25 26.61 8.24 -9.64
C ARG A 25 25.23 8.91 -9.65
N ARG A 26 24.20 8.27 -10.21
CA ARG A 26 22.81 8.75 -10.17
C ARG A 26 21.86 7.55 -10.12
N PRO A 27 21.02 7.41 -9.08
CA PRO A 27 19.98 6.41 -9.09
C PRO A 27 18.96 6.76 -10.17
N GLU A 28 18.58 5.78 -11.00
CA GLU A 28 17.46 5.94 -11.91
C GLU A 28 16.20 5.39 -11.25
N PHE A 29 15.11 6.13 -11.38
CA PHE A 29 13.80 5.74 -10.89
C PHE A 29 12.83 5.67 -12.07
N LYS A 30 12.18 4.52 -12.21
CA LYS A 30 11.11 4.31 -13.17
C LYS A 30 9.84 3.95 -12.43
N ILE A 31 8.80 4.75 -12.59
CA ILE A 31 7.47 4.49 -12.04
C ILE A 31 6.81 3.46 -12.97
N LEU A 32 6.46 2.30 -12.43
CA LEU A 32 5.76 1.23 -13.13
C LEU A 32 4.25 1.38 -13.04
N SER A 33 3.75 1.90 -11.92
CA SER A 33 2.36 2.28 -11.71
C SER A 33 2.23 3.31 -10.59
N ASN A 34 1.19 4.13 -10.64
CA ASN A 34 0.87 5.10 -9.60
C ASN A 34 -0.65 5.30 -9.50
N ILE A 35 -1.27 4.66 -8.52
CA ILE A 35 -2.72 4.73 -8.33
C ILE A 35 -3.03 5.57 -7.09
N VAL A 36 -3.88 6.58 -7.26
CA VAL A 36 -4.37 7.44 -6.18
C VAL A 36 -5.89 7.35 -6.11
N SER A 37 -6.44 7.12 -4.92
CA SER A 37 -7.86 7.21 -4.61
C SER A 37 -8.07 8.34 -3.60
N SER A 38 -8.54 9.50 -4.09
CA SER A 38 -8.81 10.69 -3.28
C SER A 38 -10.19 10.62 -2.62
N GLN A 39 -10.28 11.06 -1.37
CA GLN A 39 -11.52 11.10 -0.57
C GLN A 39 -12.16 12.49 -0.54
N VAL A 40 -11.67 13.46 -1.35
CA VAL A 40 -12.16 14.86 -1.34
C VAL A 40 -13.68 14.95 -1.42
N LYS A 41 -14.33 14.16 -2.28
CA LYS A 41 -15.81 14.16 -2.42
C LYS A 41 -16.54 13.73 -1.15
N VAL A 42 -15.94 12.82 -0.38
CA VAL A 42 -16.52 12.26 0.85
C VAL A 42 -16.35 13.23 2.02
N HIS A 43 -15.27 14.01 2.03
CA HIS A 43 -15.01 15.04 3.05
C HIS A 43 -15.66 16.40 2.74
N ALA A 44 -16.05 16.66 1.50
CA ALA A 44 -16.63 17.94 1.06
C ALA A 44 -17.79 18.46 1.94
N PRO A 45 -18.76 17.63 2.40
CA PRO A 45 -19.85 18.12 3.26
C PRO A 45 -19.39 18.63 4.64
N PHE A 46 -18.19 18.23 5.08
CA PHE A 46 -17.64 18.55 6.40
C PHE A 46 -16.67 19.74 6.38
N TRP A 47 -16.38 20.30 5.19
CA TRP A 47 -15.44 21.41 5.01
C TRP A 47 -14.02 21.16 5.55
N GLY A 48 -13.66 19.88 5.74
CA GLY A 48 -12.39 19.46 6.30
C GLY A 48 -12.30 17.94 6.37
N VAL A 49 -11.08 17.43 6.54
CA VAL A 49 -10.84 15.99 6.63
C VAL A 49 -11.30 15.47 8.00
N VAL A 50 -12.24 14.54 8.00
CA VAL A 50 -12.73 13.87 9.21
C VAL A 50 -11.89 12.61 9.46
N PRO A 51 -11.07 12.53 10.53
CA PRO A 51 -10.08 11.47 10.68
C PRO A 51 -10.65 10.04 10.70
N ASN A 52 -11.78 9.83 11.38
CA ASN A 52 -12.43 8.51 11.43
C ASN A 52 -13.00 8.08 10.07
N LEU A 53 -13.50 9.04 9.29
CA LEU A 53 -13.98 8.80 7.93
C LEU A 53 -12.81 8.48 7.00
N ALA A 54 -11.70 9.20 7.13
CA ALA A 54 -10.49 8.93 6.38
C ALA A 54 -9.94 7.52 6.65
N LYS A 55 -9.83 7.13 7.93
CA LYS A 55 -9.48 5.76 8.35
C LYS A 55 -10.36 4.72 7.64
N ARG A 56 -11.68 4.91 7.65
CA ARG A 56 -12.63 3.97 7.03
C ARG A 56 -12.44 3.87 5.51
N GLU A 57 -12.27 4.99 4.83
CA GLU A 57 -12.06 4.99 3.39
C GLU A 57 -10.71 4.38 3.00
N HIS A 58 -9.64 4.54 3.79
CA HIS A 58 -8.39 3.81 3.56
C HIS A 58 -8.56 2.30 3.66
N GLN A 59 -9.28 1.80 4.67
CA GLN A 59 -9.53 0.37 4.85
C GLN A 59 -10.20 -0.25 3.62
N LYS A 60 -11.16 0.47 3.01
CA LYS A 60 -11.86 0.00 1.82
C LYS A 60 -11.05 0.12 0.53
N ASN A 61 -10.23 1.16 0.43
CA ASN A 61 -9.56 1.50 -0.82
C ASN A 61 -8.22 0.78 -0.97
N LEU A 62 -7.50 0.49 0.11
CA LEU A 62 -6.15 -0.11 0.03
C LEU A 62 -6.09 -1.41 -0.78
N PRO A 63 -6.95 -2.42 -0.56
CA PRO A 63 -6.92 -3.65 -1.36
C PRO A 63 -7.23 -3.39 -2.84
N LEU A 64 -8.16 -2.48 -3.13
CA LEU A 64 -8.57 -2.13 -4.49
C LEU A 64 -7.45 -1.39 -5.23
N VAL A 65 -6.84 -0.41 -4.58
CA VAL A 65 -5.72 0.38 -5.10
C VAL A 65 -4.51 -0.52 -5.32
N LEU A 66 -4.24 -1.48 -4.42
CA LEU A 66 -3.14 -2.44 -4.58
C LEU A 66 -3.34 -3.30 -5.83
N ILE A 67 -4.54 -3.88 -5.99
CA ILE A 67 -4.85 -4.70 -7.16
C ILE A 67 -4.71 -3.88 -8.45
N LYS A 68 -5.22 -2.64 -8.47
CA LYS A 68 -5.05 -1.74 -9.62
C LYS A 68 -3.58 -1.45 -9.91
N ALA A 69 -2.79 -1.14 -8.89
CA ALA A 69 -1.36 -0.83 -9.03
C ALA A 69 -0.55 -2.02 -9.56
N LEU A 70 -0.87 -3.24 -9.09
CA LEU A 70 -0.24 -4.47 -9.60
C LEU A 70 -0.63 -4.75 -11.06
N LYS A 71 -1.91 -4.53 -11.43
CA LYS A 71 -2.37 -4.68 -12.84
C LYS A 71 -1.65 -3.69 -13.75
N GLU A 72 -1.63 -2.41 -13.40
CA GLU A 72 -1.00 -1.36 -14.21
C GLU A 72 0.52 -1.58 -14.32
N GLY A 73 1.16 -2.01 -13.21
CA GLY A 73 2.58 -2.38 -13.18
C GLY A 73 2.92 -3.70 -13.90
N ARG A 74 1.93 -4.35 -14.53
CA ARG A 74 2.05 -5.64 -15.25
C ARG A 74 2.58 -6.79 -14.38
N PHE A 75 2.23 -6.78 -13.10
CA PHE A 75 2.50 -7.92 -12.22
C PHE A 75 1.38 -8.97 -12.39
N PRO A 76 1.73 -10.27 -12.45
CA PRO A 76 0.74 -11.32 -12.65
C PRO A 76 -0.17 -11.42 -11.42
N ILE A 77 -1.47 -11.25 -11.65
CA ILE A 77 -2.53 -11.47 -10.66
C ILE A 77 -3.22 -12.77 -11.04
N SER A 78 -2.65 -13.89 -10.60
CA SER A 78 -3.34 -15.17 -10.65
C SER A 78 -4.08 -15.37 -9.34
N ASN A 79 -5.36 -15.73 -9.40
CA ASN A 79 -6.06 -16.30 -8.25
C ASN A 79 -5.35 -17.62 -7.90
N PHE A 80 -4.45 -17.56 -6.92
CA PHE A 80 -3.88 -18.76 -6.35
C PHE A 80 -4.83 -19.21 -5.25
N GLN A 81 -5.35 -20.42 -5.37
CA GLN A 81 -6.13 -21.02 -4.29
C GLN A 81 -5.17 -21.25 -3.13
N PHE A 82 -5.32 -20.48 -2.05
CA PHE A 82 -4.43 -20.60 -0.90
C PHE A 82 -4.64 -22.00 -0.29
N PRO A 83 -3.63 -22.89 -0.32
CA PRO A 83 -3.83 -24.25 0.15
C PRO A 83 -4.08 -24.23 1.65
N ILE A 84 -5.24 -24.73 2.07
CA ILE A 84 -5.64 -24.85 3.47
C ILE A 84 -4.76 -25.96 4.10
N SER A 85 -3.67 -25.53 4.71
CA SER A 85 -2.73 -26.34 5.48
C SER A 85 -2.58 -25.76 6.89
N LYS A 86 -2.13 -26.54 7.87
CA LYS A 86 -1.88 -26.03 9.25
C LYS A 86 -0.96 -24.79 9.28
N HIS A 87 -0.02 -24.70 8.35
CA HIS A 87 0.83 -23.52 8.16
C HIS A 87 0.09 -22.29 7.59
N SER A 88 -0.94 -22.50 6.78
CA SER A 88 -1.81 -21.41 6.30
C SER A 88 -2.67 -20.83 7.43
N GLU A 89 -3.10 -21.67 8.38
CA GLU A 89 -3.96 -21.27 9.50
C GLU A 89 -3.23 -20.34 10.47
N LEU A 90 -2.00 -20.70 10.87
CA LEU A 90 -1.14 -19.83 11.69
C LEU A 90 -0.82 -18.49 11.01
N LYS A 91 -0.67 -18.50 9.68
CA LYS A 91 -0.48 -17.25 8.92
C LYS A 91 -1.72 -16.37 8.95
N VAL A 92 -2.90 -16.96 8.81
CA VAL A 92 -4.17 -16.22 8.86
C VAL A 92 -4.36 -15.60 10.24
N GLN A 93 -4.14 -16.36 11.32
CA GLN A 93 -4.23 -15.87 12.70
C GLN A 93 -3.29 -14.68 12.96
N GLN A 94 -2.06 -14.74 12.45
CA GLN A 94 -1.12 -13.63 12.59
C GLN A 94 -1.58 -12.37 11.83
N ILE A 95 -2.19 -12.53 10.64
CA ILE A 95 -2.75 -11.42 9.87
C ILE A 95 -3.97 -10.82 10.58
N GLU A 96 -4.84 -11.66 11.15
CA GLU A 96 -5.96 -11.22 11.99
C GLU A 96 -5.49 -10.38 13.17
N LYS A 97 -4.40 -10.81 13.84
CA LYS A 97 -3.78 -10.04 14.92
C LYS A 97 -3.21 -8.70 14.45
N ILE A 98 -2.57 -8.65 13.27
CA ILE A 98 -2.01 -7.41 12.72
C ILE A 98 -3.12 -6.41 12.36
N LEU A 99 -4.25 -6.88 11.84
CA LEU A 99 -5.36 -6.06 11.35
C LEU A 99 -6.55 -6.01 12.33
N GLU A 100 -6.35 -6.35 13.61
CA GLU A 100 -7.43 -6.47 14.60
C GLU A 100 -8.21 -5.15 14.79
N ARG A 101 -7.56 -4.01 14.54
CA ARG A 101 -8.12 -2.65 14.69
C ARG A 101 -8.74 -2.10 13.40
N GLU A 102 -8.67 -2.87 12.32
CA GLU A 102 -9.14 -2.51 10.97
C GLU A 102 -10.03 -3.63 10.39
N PRO A 103 -11.25 -3.84 10.94
CA PRO A 103 -12.09 -4.98 10.57
C PRO A 103 -12.52 -4.97 9.09
N GLU A 104 -12.82 -3.78 8.53
CA GLU A 104 -13.18 -3.66 7.11
C GLU A 104 -11.98 -4.05 6.21
N LEU A 105 -10.77 -3.65 6.59
CA LEU A 105 -9.56 -4.01 5.86
C LEU A 105 -9.27 -5.50 5.98
N LEU A 106 -9.42 -6.10 7.16
CA LEU A 106 -9.20 -7.52 7.38
C LEU A 106 -10.11 -8.38 6.50
N GLU A 107 -11.40 -8.03 6.41
CA GLU A 107 -12.36 -8.73 5.54
C GLU A 107 -11.92 -8.68 4.08
N GLN A 108 -11.60 -7.49 3.57
CA GLN A 108 -11.15 -7.33 2.20
C GLN A 108 -9.80 -7.99 1.92
N PHE A 109 -8.89 -7.95 2.88
CA PHE A 109 -7.59 -8.61 2.80
C PHE A 109 -7.75 -10.13 2.64
N LYS A 110 -8.62 -10.73 3.46
CA LYS A 110 -8.95 -12.16 3.37
C LYS A 110 -9.56 -12.52 2.02
N LYS A 111 -10.50 -11.70 1.55
CA LYS A 111 -11.23 -11.94 0.29
C LYS A 111 -10.36 -11.83 -0.95
N SER A 112 -9.45 -10.85 -0.99
CA SER A 112 -8.80 -10.43 -2.24
C SER A 112 -7.28 -10.53 -2.26
N ILE A 113 -6.62 -10.50 -1.09
CA ILE A 113 -5.15 -10.43 -1.00
C ILE A 113 -4.51 -11.75 -0.61
N LEU A 114 -5.14 -12.55 0.27
CA LEU A 114 -4.60 -13.85 0.69
C LEU A 114 -4.37 -14.81 -0.49
N SER A 115 -5.25 -14.77 -1.50
CA SER A 115 -5.16 -15.61 -2.71
C SER A 115 -4.16 -15.09 -3.74
N LEU A 116 -3.49 -13.96 -3.51
CA LEU A 116 -2.53 -13.42 -4.45
C LEU A 116 -1.20 -14.13 -4.33
N LYS A 117 -0.66 -14.56 -5.48
CA LYS A 117 0.73 -14.95 -5.57
C LYS A 117 1.61 -13.74 -5.21
N PRO A 118 2.66 -13.91 -4.40
CA PRO A 118 3.57 -12.82 -4.06
C PRO A 118 4.13 -12.17 -5.34
N PRO A 119 3.93 -10.85 -5.54
CA PRO A 119 4.46 -10.16 -6.71
C PRO A 119 5.99 -10.08 -6.62
N LYS A 120 6.65 -9.87 -7.77
CA LYS A 120 8.11 -9.67 -7.85
C LYS A 120 8.49 -8.27 -7.34
N ILE A 121 8.27 -8.03 -6.06
CA ILE A 121 8.69 -6.84 -5.33
C ILE A 121 9.81 -7.23 -4.35
N ASP A 122 10.70 -6.29 -4.08
CA ASP A 122 11.86 -6.52 -3.20
C ASP A 122 11.61 -5.94 -1.80
N ILE A 123 10.91 -4.80 -1.71
CA ILE A 123 10.64 -4.09 -0.45
C ILE A 123 9.30 -3.36 -0.50
N ILE A 124 8.66 -3.22 0.67
CA ILE A 124 7.46 -2.43 0.87
C ILE A 124 7.84 -1.14 1.60
N ALA A 125 7.57 0.01 1.02
CA ALA A 125 7.71 1.31 1.65
C ALA A 125 6.33 1.81 2.11
N VAL A 126 6.25 2.38 3.30
CA VAL A 126 4.99 2.91 3.82
C VAL A 126 5.21 4.19 4.60
N THR A 127 4.35 5.18 4.37
CA THR A 127 4.39 6.43 5.14
C THR A 127 4.00 6.17 6.59
N HIS A 128 4.88 6.57 7.52
CA HIS A 128 4.64 6.43 8.96
C HIS A 128 4.38 7.78 9.66
N GLY A 129 4.56 8.89 8.96
CA GLY A 129 4.26 10.24 9.44
C GLY A 129 5.08 11.32 8.74
N PRO A 130 4.83 12.61 9.01
CA PRO A 130 3.66 13.12 9.76
C PRO A 130 2.34 12.89 9.02
N GLY A 131 1.21 13.00 9.73
CA GLY A 131 -0.13 12.79 9.17
C GLY A 131 -1.19 12.51 10.24
N LEU A 132 -2.42 12.21 9.81
CA LEU A 132 -3.51 11.81 10.68
C LEU A 132 -3.24 10.40 11.23
N GLU A 133 -3.05 10.30 12.55
CA GLU A 133 -2.71 9.04 13.23
C GLU A 133 -3.67 7.88 12.89
N PRO A 134 -5.02 8.06 12.88
CA PRO A 134 -5.93 6.98 12.49
C PRO A 134 -5.78 6.51 11.04
N ALA A 135 -5.31 7.39 10.13
CA ALA A 135 -5.12 7.07 8.72
C ALA A 135 -3.76 6.38 8.47
N LEU A 136 -2.69 6.88 9.10
CA LEU A 136 -1.35 6.30 9.05
C LEU A 136 -1.33 4.84 9.50
N TRP A 137 -2.00 4.52 10.61
CA TRP A 137 -2.04 3.16 11.14
C TRP A 137 -2.65 2.14 10.16
N VAL A 138 -3.62 2.54 9.34
CA VAL A 138 -4.20 1.64 8.32
C VAL A 138 -3.14 1.24 7.29
N GLY A 139 -2.40 2.20 6.75
CA GLY A 139 -1.30 1.94 5.81
C GLY A 139 -0.19 1.11 6.44
N VAL A 140 0.24 1.46 7.66
CA VAL A 140 1.30 0.74 8.39
C VAL A 140 0.90 -0.71 8.67
N ASN A 141 -0.31 -0.96 9.17
CA ASN A 141 -0.77 -2.32 9.47
C ASN A 141 -1.00 -3.12 8.18
N PHE A 142 -1.48 -2.49 7.12
CA PHE A 142 -1.57 -3.11 5.79
C PHE A 142 -0.20 -3.53 5.27
N ALA A 143 0.81 -2.65 5.37
CA ALA A 143 2.18 -2.95 4.98
C ALA A 143 2.78 -4.09 5.82
N LYS A 144 2.51 -4.12 7.14
CA LYS A 144 2.88 -5.23 8.03
C LYS A 144 2.25 -6.56 7.60
N ALA A 145 0.95 -6.55 7.30
CA ALA A 145 0.23 -7.74 6.84
C ALA A 145 0.79 -8.26 5.51
N LEU A 146 1.06 -7.36 4.55
CA LEU A 146 1.69 -7.71 3.27
C LEU A 146 3.12 -8.22 3.44
N GLY A 147 3.95 -7.54 4.23
CA GLY A 147 5.33 -7.93 4.50
C GLY A 147 5.39 -9.30 5.17
N PHE A 148 4.47 -9.61 6.08
CA PHE A 148 4.32 -10.93 6.66
C PHE A 148 3.87 -11.98 5.63
N LEU A 149 2.81 -11.70 4.86
CA LEU A 149 2.26 -12.62 3.86
C LEU A 149 3.28 -12.99 2.77
N TRP A 150 3.98 -11.97 2.25
CA TRP A 150 4.91 -12.11 1.13
C TRP A 150 6.38 -12.26 1.55
N LYS A 151 6.65 -12.25 2.86
CA LYS A 151 8.01 -12.29 3.44
C LYS A 151 8.91 -11.20 2.86
N LYS A 152 8.42 -9.96 2.86
CA LYS A 152 9.13 -8.79 2.32
C LYS A 152 9.51 -7.82 3.43
N PRO A 153 10.71 -7.22 3.37
CA PRO A 153 11.08 -6.16 4.29
C PRO A 153 10.16 -4.95 4.11
N ILE A 154 9.98 -4.22 5.21
CA ILE A 154 9.17 -3.00 5.26
C ILE A 154 10.07 -1.85 5.69
N ILE A 155 9.97 -0.71 5.03
CA ILE A 155 10.64 0.54 5.40
C ILE A 155 9.60 1.63 5.66
N GLY A 156 9.73 2.30 6.80
CA GLY A 156 8.95 3.49 7.12
C GLY A 156 9.52 4.71 6.41
N ILE A 157 8.66 5.49 5.75
CA ILE A 157 9.04 6.71 5.03
C ILE A 157 8.42 7.91 5.72
N ASN A 158 9.17 9.01 5.80
CA ASN A 158 8.64 10.30 6.23
C ASN A 158 7.91 10.96 5.05
N HIS A 159 6.68 11.39 5.28
CA HIS A 159 5.80 12.00 4.27
C HIS A 159 6.46 13.22 3.59
N LEU A 160 7.08 14.11 4.39
CA LEU A 160 7.72 15.33 3.89
C LEU A 160 9.00 15.03 3.11
N GLU A 161 9.78 14.03 3.54
CA GLU A 161 10.93 13.57 2.76
C GLU A 161 10.50 12.98 1.41
N GLY A 162 9.39 12.22 1.39
CA GLY A 162 8.78 11.73 0.17
C GLY A 162 8.43 12.86 -0.80
N HIS A 163 7.82 13.93 -0.30
CA HIS A 163 7.53 15.14 -1.08
C HIS A 163 8.80 15.82 -1.60
N ALA A 164 9.82 16.01 -0.76
CA ALA A 164 11.07 16.64 -1.17
C ALA A 164 11.77 15.86 -2.31
N LEU A 165 11.79 14.53 -2.19
CA LEU A 165 12.45 13.64 -3.14
C LEU A 165 11.64 13.36 -4.42
N ALA A 166 10.33 13.64 -4.44
CA ALA A 166 9.49 13.44 -5.61
C ALA A 166 9.99 14.21 -6.85
N ASN A 167 10.68 15.34 -6.66
CA ASN A 167 11.25 16.15 -7.74
C ASN A 167 12.39 15.45 -8.51
N TRP A 168 12.96 14.37 -7.97
CA TRP A 168 13.94 13.53 -8.67
C TRP A 168 13.30 12.48 -9.58
N LEU A 169 11.98 12.37 -9.58
CA LEU A 169 11.23 11.47 -10.45
C LEU A 169 10.89 12.16 -11.76
N ALA A 170 10.93 11.41 -12.86
CA ALA A 170 10.35 11.90 -14.11
C ALA A 170 8.82 12.02 -13.98
N PRO A 171 8.18 12.99 -14.65
CA PRO A 171 6.72 13.15 -14.63
C PRO A 171 5.99 11.85 -14.99
N VAL A 172 4.92 11.54 -14.27
CA VAL A 172 4.05 10.39 -14.54
C VAL A 172 2.95 10.82 -15.50
N GLY A 173 2.96 10.30 -16.73
CA GLY A 173 1.96 10.60 -17.76
C GLY A 173 2.58 10.92 -19.12
N LYS A 174 1.79 10.77 -20.20
CA LYS A 174 2.21 11.25 -21.53
C LYS A 174 2.26 12.79 -21.51
N LYS A 175 3.32 13.36 -22.08
CA LYS A 175 3.24 14.69 -22.68
C LYS A 175 2.15 14.71 -23.74
#